data_AF-A0A848RFH8-F1
#
_entry.id   AF-A0A848RFH8-F1
#
_cell.length_a   1.000
_cell.length_b   1.000
_cell.length_c   1.000
_cell.angle_alpha   90.00
_cell.angle_beta   90.00
_cell.angle_gamma   90.00
#
_symmetry.space_group_name_H-M   'P 1'
#
loop_
_entity.id
_entity.type
_entity.pdbx_description
1 polymer ?
#
loop_
_entity_poly.entity_id
_entity_poly.type
_entity_poly.pdbx_seq_one_letter_code
_entity_poly.pdbx_strand_id
1 'polypeptide(L)'
;MKLWVTLGILAVMLGSVGTAFGVYHHQNRELALPGIRVAGKSVAGMNEPQLAKFIDAKVRDTKLELQGAAVPAVSASELGITVDSKQTTREVLKPNRQLATFITAMFQEKKVPLKLRVDYATLYAKAVALTPIQGQSRAPIEPAIKADAKSEKFEVTAGQPGFGINPYWLKDQMMQALNQNDPKTVQVKNEVVQPFHREAELQPLVDEANGYLTVKLELQGQEELYQAKTSEKIGFVKIPSGVDKLPEHVDIDREAIGKWVEKQGEAENTPGTNGIRMLNAAGKIITVRSEKKDGKEVSNLTQLKTGAAESFAAKKDFVQNMELKTVPAKWEDKVAAPGAETLPFVASAGEKWIDINTSPEVRTVTGYVGTEKVSGPYPMVPGNPGTPTITGQFKVYIKRSTQTMRGFNPDGTRYELPNIHWILYFHGDYATHSASNWRSTFGPGAPGGSHGCVNMAEDTAKAIYDFADLGTPVVVHN
;
A
#
# COMPACT_ATOMS: atom_id res chain seq x y z
N MET A 1 65.08 53.65 15.20
CA MET A 1 63.73 54.19 14.88
C MET A 1 63.29 53.90 13.43
N LYS A 2 64.16 53.97 12.41
CA LYS A 2 63.77 53.80 10.99
C LYS A 2 63.27 52.39 10.58
N LEU A 3 63.76 51.30 11.20
CA LEU A 3 63.38 49.92 10.84
C LEU A 3 61.96 49.51 11.31
N TRP A 4 61.54 50.03 12.47
CA TRP A 4 60.21 49.76 13.04
C TRP A 4 59.10 50.52 12.32
N VAL A 5 59.42 51.70 11.77
CA VAL A 5 58.49 52.49 10.94
C VAL A 5 58.29 51.84 9.57
N THR A 6 59.33 51.30 8.94
CA THR A 6 59.19 50.56 7.67
C THR A 6 58.44 49.23 7.83
N LEU A 7 58.68 48.48 8.92
CA LEU A 7 57.90 47.27 9.25
C LEU A 7 56.43 47.59 9.57
N GLY A 8 56.17 48.69 10.29
CA GLY A 8 54.82 49.16 10.56
C GLY A 8 54.05 49.58 9.29
N ILE A 9 54.71 50.28 8.37
CA ILE A 9 54.11 50.66 7.07
C ILE A 9 53.83 49.43 6.20
N LEU A 10 54.74 48.44 6.18
CA LEU A 10 54.54 47.19 5.44
C LEU A 10 53.38 46.37 6.03
N ALA A 11 53.24 46.32 7.36
CA ALA A 11 52.15 45.64 8.05
C ALA A 11 50.79 46.33 7.80
N VAL A 12 50.76 47.67 7.76
CA VAL A 12 49.54 48.44 7.42
C VAL A 12 49.19 48.30 5.94
N MET A 13 50.17 48.23 5.03
CA MET A 13 49.95 47.93 3.61
C MET A 13 49.43 46.50 3.41
N LEU A 14 50.01 45.50 4.07
CA LEU A 14 49.52 44.11 4.03
C LEU A 14 48.13 43.97 4.67
N GLY A 15 47.85 44.71 5.74
CA GLY A 15 46.55 44.74 6.40
C GLY A 15 45.46 45.42 5.55
N SER A 16 45.78 46.53 4.88
CA SER A 16 44.86 47.25 3.96
C SER A 16 44.64 46.50 2.65
N VAL A 17 45.68 45.85 2.11
CA VAL A 17 45.53 44.88 1.02
C VAL A 17 44.64 43.73 1.50
N GLY A 18 44.87 43.18 2.69
CA GLY A 18 44.08 42.10 3.26
C GLY A 18 42.60 42.43 3.50
N THR A 19 42.27 43.64 3.97
CA THR A 19 40.87 44.09 4.14
C THR A 19 40.20 44.42 2.82
N ALA A 20 40.88 45.08 1.89
CA ALA A 20 40.39 45.29 0.53
C ALA A 20 40.15 43.94 -0.18
N PHE A 21 41.04 42.97 0.01
CA PHE A 21 40.90 41.62 -0.52
C PHE A 21 39.77 40.83 0.15
N GLY A 22 39.57 41.00 1.46
CA GLY A 22 38.47 40.42 2.21
C GLY A 22 37.10 40.97 1.78
N VAL A 23 37.02 42.27 1.52
CA VAL A 23 35.82 42.94 0.98
C VAL A 23 35.56 42.52 -0.47
N TYR A 24 36.60 42.47 -1.30
CA TYR A 24 36.50 41.99 -2.69
C TYR A 24 36.08 40.51 -2.75
N HIS A 25 36.65 39.66 -1.88
CA HIS A 25 36.22 38.28 -1.73
C HIS A 25 34.77 38.19 -1.24
N HIS A 26 34.35 39.03 -0.28
CA HIS A 26 32.97 39.06 0.23
C HIS A 26 31.95 39.49 -0.84
N GLN A 27 32.27 40.50 -1.64
CA GLN A 27 31.41 40.99 -2.73
C GLN A 27 31.31 40.00 -3.91
N ASN A 28 32.33 39.18 -4.13
CA ASN A 28 32.39 38.24 -5.26
C ASN A 28 32.15 36.76 -4.85
N ARG A 29 31.66 36.48 -3.64
CA ARG A 29 31.41 35.08 -3.18
C ARG A 29 30.42 34.33 -4.05
N GLU A 30 29.55 35.04 -4.75
CA GLU A 30 28.49 34.48 -5.59
C GLU A 30 28.89 34.33 -7.05
N LEU A 31 30.10 34.79 -7.43
CA LEU A 31 30.61 34.72 -8.79
C LEU A 31 31.64 33.61 -8.95
N ALA A 32 31.61 32.87 -10.05
CA ALA A 32 32.63 31.87 -10.33
C ALA A 32 34.02 32.51 -10.42
N LEU A 33 35.02 31.88 -9.79
CA LEU A 33 36.38 32.40 -9.71
C LEU A 33 37.06 32.48 -11.10
N PRO A 34 38.05 33.38 -11.26
CA PRO A 34 38.99 33.31 -12.38
C PRO A 34 39.57 31.91 -12.55
N GLY A 35 39.86 31.51 -13.80
CA GLY A 35 40.45 30.21 -14.11
C GLY A 35 39.49 29.00 -14.09
N ILE A 36 38.24 29.15 -13.62
CA ILE A 36 37.27 28.05 -13.69
C ILE A 36 36.71 27.90 -15.10
N ARG A 37 36.78 26.66 -15.62
CA ARG A 37 36.16 26.28 -16.89
C ARG A 37 35.11 25.20 -16.69
N VAL A 38 33.97 25.38 -17.37
CA VAL A 38 32.88 24.40 -17.45
C VAL A 38 32.62 24.18 -18.94
N ALA A 39 32.52 22.91 -19.35
CA ALA A 39 32.21 22.55 -20.74
C ALA A 39 33.13 23.25 -21.78
N GLY A 40 34.42 23.37 -21.45
CA GLY A 40 35.43 23.98 -22.32
C GLY A 40 35.44 25.51 -22.38
N LYS A 41 34.52 26.22 -21.70
CA LYS A 41 34.49 27.70 -21.63
C LYS A 41 34.80 28.22 -20.23
N SER A 42 35.47 29.37 -20.19
CA SER A 42 35.63 30.12 -18.93
C SER A 42 34.26 30.60 -18.47
N VAL A 43 33.97 30.38 -17.20
CA VAL A 43 32.74 30.87 -16.54
C VAL A 43 33.03 31.92 -15.49
N ALA A 44 34.28 32.41 -15.42
CA ALA A 44 34.71 33.42 -14.47
C ALA A 44 33.78 34.65 -14.52
N GLY A 45 33.35 35.11 -13.34
CA GLY A 45 32.44 36.24 -13.20
C GLY A 45 30.95 35.93 -13.41
N MET A 46 30.58 34.69 -13.75
CA MET A 46 29.17 34.28 -13.81
C MET A 46 28.61 34.01 -12.42
N ASN A 47 27.42 34.53 -12.13
CA ASN A 47 26.63 34.15 -10.95
C ASN A 47 25.84 32.85 -11.19
N GLU A 48 25.20 32.32 -10.15
CA GLU A 48 24.44 31.05 -10.24
C GLU A 48 23.39 31.02 -11.37
N PRO A 49 22.50 32.02 -11.54
CA PRO A 49 21.56 32.06 -12.66
C PRO A 49 22.22 32.10 -14.04
N GLN A 50 23.30 32.88 -14.21
CA GLN A 50 24.03 32.96 -15.46
C GLN A 50 24.72 31.63 -15.79
N LEU A 51 25.31 31.00 -14.80
CA LEU A 51 26.00 29.71 -14.95
C LEU A 51 25.01 28.59 -15.29
N ALA A 52 23.87 28.52 -14.61
CA ALA A 52 22.82 27.56 -14.93
C ALA A 52 22.31 27.73 -16.37
N LYS A 53 22.02 28.98 -16.78
CA LYS A 53 21.57 29.29 -18.14
C LYS A 53 22.64 28.94 -19.20
N PHE A 54 23.91 29.19 -18.90
CA PHE A 54 25.03 28.82 -19.75
C PHE A 54 25.13 27.30 -19.93
N ILE A 55 25.06 26.54 -18.83
CA ILE A 55 25.12 25.07 -18.84
C ILE A 55 23.93 24.49 -19.63
N ASP A 56 22.72 24.97 -19.36
CA ASP A 56 21.50 24.51 -20.05
C ASP A 56 21.57 24.78 -21.55
N ALA A 57 22.01 25.98 -21.95
CA ALA A 57 22.19 26.32 -23.36
C ALA A 57 23.26 25.45 -24.01
N LYS A 58 24.40 25.25 -23.35
CA LYS A 58 25.47 24.39 -23.87
C LYS A 58 24.98 22.97 -24.14
N VAL A 59 24.20 22.38 -23.22
CA VAL A 59 23.68 21.01 -23.40
C VAL A 59 22.60 20.94 -24.48
N ARG A 60 21.71 21.94 -24.55
CA ARG A 60 20.65 22.02 -25.58
C ARG A 60 21.21 22.23 -26.99
N ASP A 61 22.21 23.09 -27.13
CA ASP A 61 22.70 23.55 -28.43
C ASP A 61 23.78 22.62 -29.00
N THR A 62 24.42 21.81 -28.16
CA THR A 62 25.42 20.82 -28.61
C THR A 62 24.74 19.69 -29.38
N LYS A 63 25.20 19.49 -30.61
CA LYS A 63 24.84 18.36 -31.47
C LYS A 63 26.08 17.57 -31.84
N LEU A 64 25.91 16.27 -31.95
CA LEU A 64 26.92 15.35 -32.46
C LEU A 64 26.54 15.01 -33.91
N GLU A 65 27.42 15.32 -34.85
CA GLU A 65 27.21 14.99 -36.26
C GLU A 65 27.66 13.55 -36.53
N LEU A 66 26.81 12.78 -37.18
CA LEU A 66 26.97 11.33 -37.34
C LEU A 66 27.12 10.99 -38.81
N GLN A 67 28.32 10.57 -39.22
CA GLN A 67 28.56 10.05 -40.56
C GLN A 67 28.25 8.56 -40.61
N GLY A 68 27.39 8.15 -41.55
CA GLY A 68 26.99 6.76 -41.72
C GLY A 68 25.86 6.30 -40.80
N ALA A 69 25.20 7.21 -40.07
CA ALA A 69 23.95 6.94 -39.35
C ALA A 69 22.72 7.21 -40.22
N ALA A 70 21.54 6.78 -39.75
CA ALA A 70 20.26 7.03 -40.40
C ALA A 70 19.87 8.52 -40.45
N VAL A 71 20.40 9.34 -39.54
CA VAL A 71 20.19 10.80 -39.47
C VAL A 71 21.54 11.50 -39.33
N PRO A 72 21.67 12.76 -39.80
CA PRO A 72 22.97 13.42 -39.91
C PRO A 72 23.51 13.96 -38.58
N ALA A 73 22.65 14.17 -37.57
CA ALA A 73 23.06 14.67 -36.26
C ALA A 73 22.08 14.28 -35.15
N VAL A 74 22.55 14.28 -33.90
CA VAL A 74 21.74 14.00 -32.71
C VAL A 74 22.10 14.95 -31.56
N SER A 75 21.12 15.41 -30.79
CA SER A 75 21.35 16.24 -29.59
C SER A 75 21.56 15.42 -28.32
N ALA A 76 22.05 16.06 -27.25
CA ALA A 76 22.17 15.41 -25.94
C ALA A 76 20.81 14.93 -25.40
N SER A 77 19.75 15.75 -25.53
CA SER A 77 18.42 15.42 -25.05
C SER A 77 17.78 14.25 -25.80
N GLU A 78 18.01 14.15 -27.12
CA GLU A 78 17.56 13.01 -27.92
C GLU A 78 18.23 11.69 -27.53
N LEU A 79 19.44 11.76 -26.95
CA LEU A 79 20.16 10.61 -26.38
C LEU A 79 19.75 10.32 -24.93
N GLY A 80 18.76 11.04 -24.37
CA GLY A 80 18.38 10.90 -22.97
C GLY A 80 19.42 11.45 -21.99
N ILE A 81 20.36 12.28 -22.46
CA ILE A 81 21.40 12.90 -21.64
C ILE A 81 20.91 14.28 -21.21
N THR A 82 20.80 14.46 -19.90
CA THR A 82 20.37 15.72 -19.26
C THR A 82 21.44 16.18 -18.27
N VAL A 83 21.37 17.44 -17.85
CA VAL A 83 22.32 18.03 -16.92
C VAL A 83 21.63 18.47 -15.64
N ASP A 84 22.25 18.16 -14.49
CA ASP A 84 21.90 18.78 -13.23
C ASP A 84 22.67 20.10 -13.11
N SER A 85 22.09 21.15 -13.71
CA SER A 85 22.66 22.50 -13.70
C SER A 85 22.77 23.08 -12.30
N LYS A 86 21.90 22.69 -11.37
CA LYS A 86 21.96 23.12 -9.96
C LYS A 86 23.16 22.49 -9.26
N GLN A 87 23.34 21.18 -9.38
CA GLN A 87 24.46 20.47 -8.76
C GLN A 87 25.79 20.91 -9.39
N THR A 88 25.84 21.05 -10.72
CA THR A 88 27.04 21.53 -11.42
C THR A 88 27.41 22.95 -10.97
N THR A 89 26.43 23.85 -10.86
CA THR A 89 26.65 25.23 -10.37
C THR A 89 27.16 25.25 -8.93
N ARG A 90 26.58 24.42 -8.05
CA ARG A 90 27.08 24.29 -6.67
C ARG A 90 28.53 23.83 -6.62
N GLU A 91 28.92 22.85 -7.43
CA GLU A 91 30.32 22.39 -7.48
C GLU A 91 31.28 23.46 -8.02
N VAL A 92 30.82 24.30 -8.96
CA VAL A 92 31.58 25.44 -9.47
C VAL A 92 31.79 26.53 -8.41
N LEU A 93 30.76 26.83 -7.62
CA LEU A 93 30.78 27.91 -6.62
C LEU A 93 31.28 27.45 -5.23
N LYS A 94 31.32 26.15 -4.95
CA LYS A 94 31.81 25.57 -3.68
C LYS A 94 33.21 26.09 -3.27
N PRO A 95 34.19 26.25 -4.18
CA PRO A 95 35.49 26.85 -3.87
C PRO A 95 35.45 28.30 -3.39
N ASN A 96 34.40 29.07 -3.71
CA ASN A 96 34.28 30.50 -3.33
C ASN A 96 34.19 30.73 -1.82
N ARG A 97 33.96 29.66 -1.04
CA ARG A 97 33.82 29.74 0.41
C ARG A 97 35.15 29.79 1.16
N GLN A 98 36.28 29.57 0.45
CA GLN A 98 37.61 29.49 1.05
C GLN A 98 38.55 30.56 0.47
N LEU A 99 39.11 31.39 1.35
CA LEU A 99 39.99 32.52 0.99
C LEU A 99 41.28 32.05 0.25
N ALA A 100 41.84 30.90 0.64
CA ALA A 100 43.03 30.34 0.00
C ALA A 100 42.77 29.87 -1.45
N THR A 101 41.58 29.32 -1.70
CA THR A 101 41.19 28.83 -3.03
C THR A 101 40.89 29.99 -3.97
N PHE A 102 40.39 31.11 -3.43
CA PHE A 102 40.24 32.36 -4.17
C PHE A 102 41.59 32.92 -4.68
N ILE A 103 42.63 32.92 -3.83
CA ILE A 103 43.97 33.42 -4.20
C ILE A 103 44.61 32.53 -5.28
N THR A 104 44.51 31.22 -5.12
CA THR A 104 45.14 30.25 -6.05
C THR A 104 44.43 30.16 -7.40
N ALA A 105 43.10 30.37 -7.44
CA ALA A 105 42.32 30.35 -8.68
C ALA A 105 42.74 31.43 -9.70
N MET A 106 43.34 32.53 -9.26
CA MET A 106 43.86 33.58 -10.17
C MET A 106 45.07 33.11 -10.99
N PHE A 107 45.72 32.01 -10.59
CA PHE A 107 46.95 31.51 -11.22
C PHE A 107 46.84 30.06 -11.71
N GLN A 108 45.70 29.40 -11.48
CA GLN A 108 45.49 27.99 -11.85
C GLN A 108 44.16 27.79 -12.58
N GLU A 109 44.21 27.03 -13.68
CA GLU A 109 43.01 26.60 -14.38
C GLU A 109 42.38 25.40 -13.68
N LYS A 110 41.06 25.47 -13.42
CA LYS A 110 40.30 24.36 -12.84
C LYS A 110 39.14 23.99 -13.76
N LYS A 111 39.15 22.75 -14.25
CA LYS A 111 38.05 22.19 -15.04
C LYS A 111 37.04 21.53 -14.11
N VAL A 112 35.79 21.99 -14.13
CA VAL A 112 34.69 21.39 -13.38
C VAL A 112 33.81 20.59 -14.36
N PRO A 113 33.69 19.26 -14.18
CA PRO A 113 32.88 18.44 -15.08
C PRO A 113 31.39 18.70 -14.89
N LEU A 114 30.63 18.61 -15.99
CA LEU A 114 29.16 18.64 -15.93
C LEU A 114 28.64 17.44 -15.14
N LYS A 115 27.66 17.67 -14.26
CA LYS A 115 26.90 16.59 -13.62
C LYS A 115 25.76 16.18 -14.54
N LEU A 116 25.97 15.08 -15.27
CA LEU A 116 25.02 14.57 -16.24
C LEU A 116 24.20 13.41 -15.65
N ARG A 117 22.94 13.31 -16.08
CA ARG A 117 22.06 12.16 -15.85
C ARG A 117 21.74 11.55 -17.21
N VAL A 118 21.84 10.23 -17.30
CA VAL A 118 21.58 9.49 -18.53
C VAL A 118 20.37 8.58 -18.32
N ASP A 119 19.39 8.71 -19.20
CA ASP A 119 18.33 7.73 -19.35
C ASP A 119 18.76 6.67 -20.37
N TYR A 120 19.17 5.51 -19.86
CA TYR A 120 19.66 4.41 -20.70
C TYR A 120 18.59 3.78 -21.58
N ALA A 121 17.31 3.84 -21.19
CA ALA A 121 16.23 3.35 -22.04
C ALA A 121 16.10 4.22 -23.29
N THR A 122 16.11 5.54 -23.10
CA THR A 122 16.12 6.51 -24.21
C THR A 122 17.39 6.40 -25.05
N LEU A 123 18.56 6.29 -24.42
CA LEU A 123 19.85 6.15 -25.10
C LEU A 123 19.88 4.90 -25.99
N TYR A 124 19.45 3.75 -25.48
CA TYR A 124 19.36 2.50 -26.23
C TYR A 124 18.39 2.61 -27.40
N ALA A 125 17.17 3.10 -27.15
CA ALA A 125 16.16 3.27 -28.19
C ALA A 125 16.67 4.18 -29.31
N LYS A 126 17.35 5.28 -28.96
CA LYS A 126 17.92 6.19 -29.95
C LYS A 126 19.08 5.55 -30.70
N ALA A 127 20.00 4.83 -30.03
CA ALA A 127 21.09 4.13 -30.70
C ALA A 127 20.59 3.11 -31.74
N VAL A 128 19.51 2.38 -31.42
CA VAL A 128 18.84 1.48 -32.37
C VAL A 128 18.26 2.27 -33.55
N ALA A 129 17.52 3.34 -33.28
CA ALA A 129 16.90 4.17 -34.33
C ALA A 129 17.91 4.88 -35.25
N LEU A 130 19.11 5.18 -34.74
CA LEU A 130 20.20 5.78 -35.50
C LEU A 130 20.92 4.77 -36.40
N THR A 131 20.76 3.47 -36.17
CA THR A 131 21.41 2.42 -36.95
C THR A 131 20.75 2.32 -38.33
N PRO A 132 21.50 2.48 -39.45
CA PRO A 132 20.92 2.61 -40.79
C PRO A 132 20.36 1.29 -41.37
N ILE A 133 20.59 0.16 -40.71
CA ILE A 133 20.20 -1.18 -41.19
C ILE A 133 18.87 -1.58 -40.53
N GLN A 134 17.77 -1.33 -41.25
CA GLN A 134 16.43 -1.65 -40.77
C GLN A 134 16.27 -3.16 -40.45
N GLY A 135 15.62 -3.46 -39.33
CA GLY A 135 15.27 -4.83 -38.93
C GLY A 135 16.40 -5.67 -38.33
N GLN A 136 17.65 -5.19 -38.35
CA GLN A 136 18.80 -5.91 -37.74
C GLN A 136 19.30 -5.29 -36.45
N SER A 137 18.94 -4.03 -36.16
CA SER A 137 19.38 -3.36 -34.94
C SER A 137 18.47 -3.69 -33.76
N ARG A 138 19.08 -4.03 -32.62
CA ARG A 138 18.42 -4.24 -31.33
C ARG A 138 19.33 -3.79 -30.20
N ALA A 139 18.75 -3.24 -29.15
CA ALA A 139 19.50 -2.88 -27.95
C ALA A 139 20.01 -4.15 -27.23
N PRO A 140 21.19 -4.08 -26.56
CA PRO A 140 21.56 -5.12 -25.62
C PRO A 140 20.54 -5.19 -24.48
N ILE A 141 20.35 -6.39 -23.93
CA ILE A 141 19.57 -6.60 -22.71
C ILE A 141 20.56 -6.82 -21.59
N GLU A 142 20.53 -5.94 -20.58
CA GLU A 142 21.39 -6.08 -19.39
C GLU A 142 21.01 -7.33 -18.58
N PRO A 143 21.99 -8.01 -17.96
CA PRO A 143 21.67 -9.01 -16.96
C PRO A 143 20.90 -8.37 -15.81
N ALA A 144 19.99 -9.13 -15.20
CA ALA A 144 19.13 -8.61 -14.14
C ALA A 144 18.92 -9.66 -13.05
N ILE A 145 18.76 -9.19 -11.81
CA ILE A 145 18.39 -10.06 -10.69
C ILE A 145 16.88 -10.29 -10.74
N LYS A 146 16.45 -11.54 -10.62
CA LYS A 146 15.03 -11.90 -10.50
C LYS A 146 14.83 -12.93 -9.41
N ALA A 147 13.64 -12.92 -8.81
CA ALA A 147 13.20 -14.00 -7.95
C ALA A 147 12.76 -15.18 -8.82
N ASP A 148 13.28 -16.37 -8.54
CA ASP A 148 12.81 -17.62 -9.13
C ASP A 148 11.76 -18.26 -8.23
N ALA A 149 10.58 -18.50 -8.80
CA ALA A 149 9.43 -19.00 -8.06
C ALA A 149 9.56 -20.47 -7.66
N LYS A 150 10.47 -21.25 -8.27
CA LYS A 150 10.66 -22.67 -7.97
C LYS A 150 11.73 -22.88 -6.89
N SER A 151 12.83 -22.14 -6.98
CA SER A 151 13.93 -22.20 -6.02
C SER A 151 13.72 -21.30 -4.80
N GLU A 152 12.72 -20.42 -4.85
CA GLU A 152 12.40 -19.40 -3.83
C GLU A 152 13.61 -18.52 -3.49
N LYS A 153 14.42 -18.18 -4.49
CA LYS A 153 15.65 -17.41 -4.34
C LYS A 153 15.80 -16.35 -5.41
N PHE A 154 16.72 -15.43 -5.19
CA PHE A 154 17.18 -14.50 -6.22
C PHE A 154 18.28 -15.14 -7.06
N GLU A 155 18.19 -14.94 -8.38
CA GLU A 155 19.13 -15.46 -9.37
C GLU A 155 19.43 -14.39 -10.43
N VAL A 156 20.62 -14.46 -11.03
CA VAL A 156 20.96 -13.61 -12.17
C VAL A 156 20.34 -14.20 -13.43
N THR A 157 19.55 -13.39 -14.12
CA THR A 157 19.14 -13.68 -15.50
C THR A 157 20.18 -13.14 -16.47
N ALA A 158 20.59 -14.01 -17.40
CA ALA A 158 21.64 -13.71 -18.38
C ALA A 158 21.27 -12.52 -19.28
N GLY A 159 22.26 -11.67 -19.53
CA GLY A 159 22.14 -10.58 -20.50
C GLY A 159 22.16 -11.13 -21.94
N GLN A 160 21.70 -10.32 -22.89
CA GLN A 160 21.72 -10.69 -24.31
C GLN A 160 22.42 -9.62 -25.15
N PRO A 161 23.39 -10.00 -26.02
CA PRO A 161 24.04 -9.06 -26.91
C PRO A 161 23.06 -8.41 -27.90
N GLY A 162 23.20 -7.10 -28.08
CA GLY A 162 22.53 -6.32 -29.11
C GLY A 162 23.35 -6.21 -30.39
N PHE A 163 22.83 -5.43 -31.35
CA PHE A 163 23.54 -5.10 -32.58
C PHE A 163 23.15 -3.70 -33.08
N GLY A 164 24.15 -2.95 -33.54
CA GLY A 164 23.97 -1.61 -34.11
C GLY A 164 25.01 -0.63 -33.60
N ILE A 165 24.61 0.63 -33.46
CA ILE A 165 25.46 1.67 -32.89
C ILE A 165 25.61 1.43 -31.39
N ASN A 166 26.85 1.41 -30.90
CA ASN A 166 27.15 1.23 -29.49
C ASN A 166 26.66 2.44 -28.65
N PRO A 167 25.67 2.27 -27.76
CA PRO A 167 25.08 3.37 -26.99
C PRO A 167 26.07 4.00 -25.99
N TYR A 168 26.99 3.20 -25.42
CA TYR A 168 27.98 3.70 -24.46
C TYR A 168 29.03 4.57 -25.14
N TRP A 169 29.49 4.11 -26.32
CA TRP A 169 30.36 4.91 -27.17
C TRP A 169 29.67 6.22 -27.58
N LEU A 170 28.40 6.17 -27.98
CA LEU A 170 27.64 7.35 -28.40
C LEU A 170 27.50 8.38 -27.26
N LYS A 171 27.22 7.89 -26.04
CA LYS A 171 27.25 8.71 -24.81
C LYS A 171 28.62 9.35 -24.61
N ASP A 172 29.71 8.59 -24.71
CA ASP A 172 31.07 9.11 -24.53
C ASP A 172 31.44 10.15 -25.60
N GLN A 173 31.03 9.95 -26.85
CA GLN A 173 31.20 10.95 -27.91
C GLN A 173 30.45 12.24 -27.60
N MET A 174 29.21 12.15 -27.14
CA MET A 174 28.41 13.32 -26.73
C MET A 174 29.04 14.04 -25.53
N MET A 175 29.50 13.31 -24.50
CA MET A 175 30.19 13.93 -23.36
C MET A 175 31.48 14.65 -23.77
N GLN A 176 32.23 14.09 -24.73
CA GLN A 176 33.40 14.77 -25.27
C GLN A 176 32.99 16.04 -26.06
N ALA A 177 31.94 15.97 -26.87
CA ALA A 177 31.41 17.13 -27.62
C ALA A 177 30.95 18.25 -26.67
N LEU A 178 30.27 17.90 -25.57
CA LEU A 178 29.86 18.85 -24.53
C LEU A 178 31.06 19.56 -23.89
N ASN A 179 32.21 18.89 -23.77
CA ASN A 179 33.42 19.46 -23.19
C ASN A 179 34.29 20.25 -24.19
N GLN A 180 33.99 20.19 -25.50
CA GLN A 180 34.70 20.88 -26.57
C GLN A 180 33.87 22.06 -27.12
N ASN A 181 34.51 23.01 -27.81
CA ASN A 181 33.84 24.24 -28.29
C ASN A 181 33.31 24.18 -29.73
N ASP A 182 33.67 23.15 -30.50
CA ASP A 182 33.34 23.04 -31.93
C ASP A 182 32.39 21.86 -32.22
N PRO A 183 31.64 21.90 -33.35
CA PRO A 183 30.85 20.77 -33.82
C PRO A 183 31.73 19.52 -33.92
N LYS A 184 31.30 18.43 -33.29
CA LYS A 184 32.02 17.17 -33.33
C LYS A 184 31.37 16.26 -34.35
N THR A 185 32.10 15.96 -35.42
CA THR A 185 31.70 14.95 -36.41
C THR A 185 32.36 13.62 -36.07
N VAL A 186 31.57 12.55 -36.01
CA VAL A 186 32.05 11.20 -35.72
C VAL A 186 31.57 10.21 -36.79
N GLN A 187 32.46 9.29 -37.16
CA GLN A 187 32.10 8.18 -38.03
C GLN A 187 31.47 7.08 -37.19
N VAL A 188 30.26 6.69 -37.58
CA VAL A 188 29.49 5.68 -36.87
C VAL A 188 29.90 4.28 -37.31
N LYS A 189 30.04 3.39 -36.34
CA LYS A 189 30.33 1.97 -36.54
C LYS A 189 29.17 1.14 -36.01
N ASN A 190 28.76 0.16 -36.80
CA ASN A 190 27.80 -0.87 -36.39
C ASN A 190 28.58 -2.09 -35.89
N GLU A 191 28.23 -2.60 -34.72
CA GLU A 191 28.89 -3.76 -34.12
C GLU A 191 27.94 -4.56 -33.23
N VAL A 192 28.39 -5.74 -32.81
CA VAL A 192 27.74 -6.47 -31.71
C VAL A 192 27.98 -5.69 -30.44
N VAL A 193 26.90 -5.31 -29.76
CA VAL A 193 26.96 -4.53 -28.52
C VAL A 193 26.73 -5.49 -27.36
N GLN A 194 27.74 -5.67 -26.53
CA GLN A 194 27.61 -6.47 -25.31
C GLN A 194 26.83 -5.69 -24.24
N PRO A 195 26.14 -6.37 -23.31
CA PRO A 195 25.65 -5.75 -22.08
C PRO A 195 26.75 -4.96 -21.37
N PHE A 196 26.38 -3.85 -20.73
CA PHE A 196 27.28 -3.01 -19.95
C PHE A 196 27.86 -3.78 -18.76
N HIS A 197 26.99 -4.47 -18.04
CA HIS A 197 27.35 -5.30 -16.90
C HIS A 197 27.47 -6.77 -17.29
N ARG A 198 28.41 -7.47 -16.66
CA ARG A 198 28.51 -8.92 -16.70
C ARG A 198 27.69 -9.54 -15.58
N GLU A 199 27.21 -10.76 -15.80
CA GLU A 199 26.46 -11.52 -14.79
C GLU A 199 27.23 -11.64 -13.46
N ALA A 200 28.54 -11.85 -13.52
CA ALA A 200 29.41 -11.94 -12.35
C ALA A 200 29.44 -10.65 -11.50
N GLU A 201 29.14 -9.48 -12.07
CA GLU A 201 29.06 -8.21 -11.32
C GLU A 201 27.79 -8.12 -10.47
N LEU A 202 26.73 -8.85 -10.83
CA LEU A 202 25.48 -8.89 -10.08
C LEU A 202 25.51 -9.95 -8.97
N GLN A 203 26.43 -10.90 -9.02
CA GLN A 203 26.49 -12.01 -8.07
C GLN A 203 26.59 -11.55 -6.60
N PRO A 204 27.42 -10.54 -6.23
CA PRO A 204 27.47 -10.07 -4.85
C PRO A 204 26.11 -9.53 -4.35
N LEU A 205 25.33 -8.88 -5.22
CA LEU A 205 23.99 -8.39 -4.88
C LEU A 205 22.99 -9.54 -4.77
N VAL A 206 23.11 -10.58 -5.59
CA VAL A 206 22.29 -11.80 -5.47
C VAL A 206 22.58 -12.53 -4.16
N ASP A 207 23.85 -12.69 -3.81
CA ASP A 207 24.26 -13.30 -2.55
C ASP A 207 23.74 -12.48 -1.36
N GLU A 208 23.81 -11.15 -1.47
CA GLU A 208 23.25 -10.24 -0.49
C GLU A 208 21.73 -10.37 -0.33
N ALA A 209 20.99 -10.38 -1.45
CA ALA A 209 19.55 -10.54 -1.50
C ALA A 209 19.10 -11.88 -0.89
N ASN A 210 19.81 -12.96 -1.23
CA ASN A 210 19.56 -14.29 -0.68
C ASN A 210 19.91 -14.37 0.82
N GLY A 211 20.87 -13.59 1.30
CA GLY A 211 21.18 -13.45 2.73
C GLY A 211 20.01 -12.87 3.54
N TYR A 212 19.19 -11.99 2.95
CA TYR A 212 17.96 -11.52 3.63
C TYR A 212 16.91 -12.64 3.77
N LEU A 213 16.88 -13.59 2.83
CA LEU A 213 15.92 -14.70 2.87
C LEU A 213 16.21 -15.69 4.01
N THR A 214 17.41 -15.68 4.60
CA THR A 214 17.74 -16.54 5.75
C THR A 214 17.29 -15.98 7.09
N VAL A 215 16.93 -14.68 7.15
CA VAL A 215 16.49 -14.02 8.39
C VAL A 215 15.22 -14.69 8.93
N LYS A 216 15.23 -15.08 10.20
CA LYS A 216 14.02 -15.50 10.90
C LYS A 216 13.24 -14.28 11.34
N LEU A 217 11.98 -14.21 10.93
CA LEU A 217 11.08 -13.13 11.27
C LEU A 217 9.80 -13.76 11.80
N GLU A 218 9.67 -13.74 13.13
CA GLU A 218 8.73 -14.52 13.91
C GLU A 218 8.01 -13.62 14.93
N LEU A 219 6.68 -13.70 14.93
CA LEU A 219 5.83 -13.03 15.90
C LEU A 219 4.99 -14.07 16.63
N GLN A 220 5.16 -14.17 17.94
CA GLN A 220 4.36 -15.07 18.77
C GLN A 220 3.07 -14.36 19.20
N GLY A 221 1.93 -14.87 18.75
CA GLY A 221 0.59 -14.50 19.22
C GLY A 221 0.20 -15.24 20.51
N GLN A 222 -1.08 -15.27 20.86
CA GLN A 222 -1.57 -15.98 22.04
C GLN A 222 -1.34 -17.50 21.95
N GLU A 223 -1.69 -18.09 20.81
CA GLU A 223 -1.60 -19.54 20.57
C GLU A 223 -0.82 -19.87 19.29
N GLU A 224 -0.82 -18.96 18.32
CA GLU A 224 -0.15 -19.16 17.03
C GLU A 224 1.21 -18.47 16.95
N LEU A 225 2.15 -19.11 16.25
CA LEU A 225 3.42 -18.52 15.85
C LEU A 225 3.33 -18.11 14.37
N TYR A 226 3.48 -16.81 14.10
CA TYR A 226 3.51 -16.28 12.75
C TYR A 226 4.96 -16.19 12.28
N GLN A 227 5.30 -16.97 11.25
CA GLN A 227 6.63 -16.96 10.64
C GLN A 227 6.57 -16.48 9.20
N ALA A 228 7.38 -15.48 8.84
CA ALA A 228 7.43 -14.97 7.47
C ALA A 228 8.01 -16.02 6.53
N LYS A 229 7.23 -16.43 5.52
CA LYS A 229 7.65 -17.42 4.54
C LYS A 229 8.72 -16.85 3.61
N THR A 230 9.54 -17.70 3.00
CA THR A 230 10.53 -17.28 1.99
C THR A 230 9.87 -16.49 0.85
N SER A 231 8.73 -16.96 0.36
CA SER A 231 7.93 -16.28 -0.66
C SER A 231 7.49 -14.85 -0.26
N GLU A 232 7.20 -14.61 1.02
CA GLU A 232 6.86 -13.28 1.54
C GLU A 232 8.12 -12.41 1.66
N LYS A 233 9.22 -12.98 2.16
CA LYS A 233 10.52 -12.31 2.29
C LYS A 233 11.11 -11.85 0.96
N ILE A 234 10.84 -12.55 -0.14
CA ILE A 234 11.18 -12.07 -1.49
C ILE A 234 10.57 -10.68 -1.74
N GLY A 235 9.33 -10.45 -1.29
CA GLY A 235 8.66 -9.15 -1.39
C GLY A 235 9.20 -8.07 -0.43
N PHE A 236 10.06 -8.44 0.52
CA PHE A 236 10.72 -7.51 1.44
C PHE A 236 12.05 -6.98 0.90
N VAL A 237 12.54 -7.52 -0.21
CA VAL A 237 13.84 -7.15 -0.80
C VAL A 237 13.60 -6.32 -2.06
N LYS A 238 14.20 -5.13 -2.14
CA LYS A 238 14.12 -4.24 -3.30
C LYS A 238 15.29 -4.51 -4.23
N ILE A 239 14.98 -5.19 -5.33
CA ILE A 239 15.98 -5.46 -6.35
C ILE A 239 16.32 -4.16 -7.10
N PRO A 240 17.61 -3.80 -7.14
CA PRO A 240 18.02 -2.58 -7.81
C PRO A 240 17.85 -2.67 -9.33
N SER A 241 17.54 -1.54 -9.94
CA SER A 241 17.45 -1.37 -11.40
C SER A 241 18.33 -0.19 -11.83
N GLY A 242 19.24 -0.40 -12.77
CA GLY A 242 20.12 0.64 -13.29
C GLY A 242 21.20 0.04 -14.21
N VAL A 243 21.69 0.86 -15.15
CA VAL A 243 22.67 0.44 -16.18
C VAL A 243 24.03 1.14 -16.02
N ASP A 244 24.08 2.35 -15.47
CA ASP A 244 25.34 3.10 -15.28
C ASP A 244 26.15 2.64 -14.07
N LYS A 245 25.47 2.45 -12.95
CA LYS A 245 26.10 2.11 -11.69
C LYS A 245 25.21 1.13 -10.94
N LEU A 246 25.72 -0.08 -10.75
CA LEU A 246 25.16 -1.01 -9.78
C LEU A 246 25.30 -0.40 -8.37
N PRO A 247 24.25 -0.43 -7.53
CA PRO A 247 24.40 0.00 -6.16
C PRO A 247 25.34 -0.94 -5.42
N GLU A 248 25.92 -0.42 -4.35
CA GLU A 248 26.83 -1.19 -3.49
C GLU A 248 26.09 -2.20 -2.62
N HIS A 249 24.79 -1.96 -2.38
CA HIS A 249 23.94 -2.78 -1.53
C HIS A 249 22.52 -2.93 -2.09
N VAL A 250 21.87 -4.03 -1.74
CA VAL A 250 20.43 -4.24 -1.93
C VAL A 250 19.64 -3.49 -0.85
N ASP A 251 18.55 -2.82 -1.24
CA ASP A 251 17.66 -2.15 -0.29
C ASP A 251 16.49 -3.07 0.12
N ILE A 252 15.76 -2.69 1.17
CA ILE A 252 14.61 -3.44 1.67
C ILE A 252 13.32 -2.63 1.57
N ASP A 253 12.20 -3.35 1.43
CA ASP A 253 10.87 -2.78 1.49
C ASP A 253 10.32 -2.79 2.92
N ARG A 254 10.63 -1.72 3.65
CA ARG A 254 10.16 -1.51 5.03
C ARG A 254 8.63 -1.43 5.10
N GLU A 255 7.97 -0.95 4.05
CA GLU A 255 6.51 -0.86 4.03
C GLU A 255 5.90 -2.26 3.87
N ALA A 256 6.45 -3.10 3.00
CA ALA A 256 6.02 -4.49 2.85
C ALA A 256 6.19 -5.29 4.15
N ILE A 257 7.33 -5.14 4.84
CA ILE A 257 7.56 -5.76 6.16
C ILE A 257 6.53 -5.24 7.17
N GLY A 258 6.30 -3.93 7.22
CA GLY A 258 5.32 -3.32 8.12
C GLY A 258 3.89 -3.81 7.88
N LYS A 259 3.49 -3.99 6.62
CA LYS A 259 2.19 -4.56 6.23
C LYS A 259 2.07 -6.03 6.62
N TRP A 260 3.15 -6.80 6.49
CA TRP A 260 3.16 -8.19 6.97
C TRP A 260 2.93 -8.24 8.47
N VAL A 261 3.65 -7.44 9.26
CA VAL A 261 3.48 -7.36 10.73
C VAL A 261 2.06 -6.91 11.11
N GLU A 262 1.52 -5.91 10.41
CA GLU A 262 0.15 -5.43 10.59
C GLU A 262 -0.89 -6.52 10.42
N LYS A 263 -0.80 -7.26 9.31
CA LYS A 263 -1.71 -8.36 9.01
C LYS A 263 -1.70 -9.43 10.11
N GLN A 264 -0.52 -9.78 10.64
CA GLN A 264 -0.46 -10.77 11.72
C GLN A 264 -1.03 -10.21 13.03
N GLY A 265 -0.76 -8.93 13.34
CA GLY A 265 -1.34 -8.28 14.51
C GLY A 265 -2.87 -8.16 14.44
N GLU A 266 -3.42 -7.89 13.26
CA GLU A 266 -4.87 -7.85 13.04
C GLU A 266 -5.53 -9.21 13.24
N ALA A 267 -4.85 -10.31 12.90
CA ALA A 267 -5.36 -11.66 13.12
C ALA A 267 -5.52 -12.01 14.61
N GLU A 268 -4.71 -11.41 15.49
CA GLU A 268 -4.81 -11.56 16.95
C GLU A 268 -5.87 -10.65 17.58
N ASN A 269 -6.40 -9.66 16.85
CA ASN A 269 -7.39 -8.74 17.39
C ASN A 269 -8.75 -9.43 17.49
N THR A 270 -9.38 -9.33 18.66
CA THR A 270 -10.76 -9.80 18.87
C THR A 270 -11.68 -8.59 19.02
N PRO A 271 -12.65 -8.37 18.12
CA PRO A 271 -13.56 -7.26 18.25
C PRO A 271 -14.46 -7.43 19.48
N GLY A 272 -14.60 -6.35 20.26
CA GLY A 272 -15.59 -6.30 21.33
C GLY A 272 -17.01 -6.12 20.79
N THR A 273 -17.99 -6.53 21.58
CA THR A 273 -19.41 -6.26 21.29
C THR A 273 -19.96 -5.30 22.34
N ASN A 274 -20.51 -4.16 21.91
CA ASN A 274 -21.20 -3.26 22.82
C ASN A 274 -22.46 -3.94 23.38
N GLY A 275 -22.75 -3.63 24.65
CA GLY A 275 -23.96 -4.10 25.32
C GLY A 275 -25.09 -3.09 25.13
N ILE A 276 -26.34 -3.55 25.20
CA ILE A 276 -27.53 -2.70 25.09
C ILE A 276 -28.32 -2.79 26.39
N ARG A 277 -28.65 -1.65 26.98
CA ARG A 277 -29.54 -1.55 28.14
C ARG A 277 -30.79 -0.78 27.76
N MET A 278 -31.94 -1.29 28.20
CA MET A 278 -33.22 -0.61 28.03
C MET A 278 -33.56 0.14 29.31
N LEU A 279 -33.86 1.43 29.18
CA LEU A 279 -34.18 2.35 30.26
C LEU A 279 -35.66 2.74 30.16
N ASN A 280 -36.29 3.03 31.30
CA ASN A 280 -37.60 3.67 31.31
C ASN A 280 -37.47 5.19 31.02
N ALA A 281 -38.61 5.88 30.90
CA ALA A 281 -38.64 7.33 30.66
C ALA A 281 -37.94 8.17 31.76
N ALA A 282 -37.76 7.61 32.96
CA ALA A 282 -37.04 8.25 34.07
C ALA A 282 -35.52 7.95 34.07
N GLY A 283 -35.00 7.23 33.07
CA GLY A 283 -33.59 6.87 32.96
C GLY A 283 -33.15 5.67 33.81
N LYS A 284 -34.08 4.95 34.45
CA LYS A 284 -33.78 3.73 35.21
C LYS A 284 -33.68 2.54 34.25
N ILE A 285 -32.61 1.75 34.38
CA ILE A 285 -32.45 0.50 33.63
C ILE A 285 -33.58 -0.47 34.00
N ILE A 286 -34.32 -0.93 32.99
CA ILE A 286 -35.37 -1.94 33.09
C ILE A 286 -34.79 -3.33 32.78
N THR A 287 -34.02 -3.45 31.70
CA THR A 287 -33.44 -4.74 31.29
C THR A 287 -32.13 -4.55 30.51
N VAL A 288 -31.28 -5.58 30.51
CA VAL A 288 -30.09 -5.67 29.67
C VAL A 288 -30.45 -6.56 28.47
N ARG A 289 -30.50 -5.94 27.29
CA ARG A 289 -30.88 -6.62 26.04
C ARG A 289 -29.72 -7.43 25.45
N SER A 290 -28.50 -6.93 25.60
CA SER A 290 -27.29 -7.66 25.25
C SER A 290 -26.17 -7.29 26.20
N GLU A 291 -25.45 -8.28 26.70
CA GLU A 291 -24.25 -8.04 27.50
C GLU A 291 -23.12 -7.49 26.63
N LYS A 292 -22.35 -6.56 27.19
CA LYS A 292 -21.13 -6.10 26.53
C LYS A 292 -20.02 -7.14 26.69
N LYS A 293 -19.16 -7.25 25.69
CA LYS A 293 -17.95 -8.09 25.74
C LYS A 293 -16.77 -7.25 25.26
N ASP A 294 -15.78 -7.08 26.11
CA ASP A 294 -14.58 -6.31 25.76
C ASP A 294 -13.82 -6.98 24.60
N GLY A 295 -13.21 -6.15 23.76
CA GLY A 295 -12.32 -6.60 22.71
C GLY A 295 -10.88 -6.73 23.21
N LYS A 296 -10.00 -7.20 22.32
CA LYS A 296 -8.56 -7.19 22.52
C LYS A 296 -7.88 -6.67 21.27
N GLU A 297 -6.83 -5.88 21.45
CA GLU A 297 -6.00 -5.40 20.33
C GLU A 297 -4.50 -5.46 20.65
N VAL A 298 -3.68 -5.67 19.62
CA VAL A 298 -2.21 -5.68 19.75
C VAL A 298 -1.70 -4.28 20.08
N SER A 299 -1.12 -4.10 21.26
CA SER A 299 -0.68 -2.81 21.79
C SER A 299 0.70 -2.36 21.32
N ASN A 300 1.60 -3.31 21.02
CA ASN A 300 2.99 -3.03 20.64
C ASN A 300 3.22 -3.03 19.12
N LEU A 301 2.16 -2.95 18.30
CA LEU A 301 2.24 -3.12 16.84
C LEU A 301 3.24 -2.17 16.17
N THR A 302 3.27 -0.89 16.56
CA THR A 302 4.22 0.10 16.02
C THR A 302 5.67 -0.28 16.29
N GLN A 303 5.97 -0.77 17.50
CA GLN A 303 7.31 -1.22 17.87
C GLN A 303 7.72 -2.46 17.08
N LEU A 304 6.79 -3.41 16.89
CA LEU A 304 7.03 -4.62 16.09
C LEU A 304 7.33 -4.29 14.62
N LYS A 305 6.59 -3.35 14.01
CA LYS A 305 6.84 -2.90 12.63
C LYS A 305 8.25 -2.32 12.48
N THR A 306 8.63 -1.41 13.37
CA THR A 306 9.96 -0.78 13.34
C THR A 306 11.06 -1.81 13.60
N GLY A 307 10.93 -2.61 14.65
CA GLY A 307 11.93 -3.60 15.04
C GLY A 307 12.15 -4.70 13.99
N ALA A 308 11.09 -5.17 13.35
CA ALA A 308 11.15 -6.14 12.26
C ALA A 308 11.91 -5.56 11.06
N ALA A 309 11.58 -4.33 10.64
CA ALA A 309 12.24 -3.67 9.51
C ALA A 309 13.73 -3.39 9.79
N GLU A 310 14.08 -2.93 10.99
CA GLU A 310 15.46 -2.66 11.38
C GLU A 310 16.30 -3.95 11.49
N SER A 311 15.73 -5.00 12.09
CA SER A 311 16.42 -6.29 12.23
C SER A 311 16.61 -6.96 10.88
N PHE A 312 15.58 -6.92 10.01
CA PHE A 312 15.68 -7.43 8.65
C PHE A 312 16.75 -6.68 7.85
N ALA A 313 16.78 -5.34 7.92
CA ALA A 313 17.82 -4.51 7.29
C ALA A 313 19.24 -4.91 7.75
N ALA A 314 19.39 -5.22 9.05
CA ALA A 314 20.63 -5.66 9.66
C ALA A 314 20.95 -7.16 9.45
N LYS A 315 20.10 -7.91 8.72
CA LYS A 315 20.16 -9.37 8.54
C LYS A 315 20.23 -10.13 9.87
N LYS A 316 19.49 -9.65 10.87
CA LYS A 316 19.38 -10.28 12.18
C LYS A 316 18.00 -10.88 12.37
N ASP A 317 17.97 -12.04 13.01
CA ASP A 317 16.73 -12.69 13.41
C ASP A 317 15.92 -11.76 14.32
N PHE A 318 14.61 -11.70 14.07
CA PHE A 318 13.64 -10.95 14.83
C PHE A 318 12.56 -11.90 15.33
N VAL A 319 12.60 -12.20 16.62
CA VAL A 319 11.64 -13.07 17.29
C VAL A 319 11.07 -12.27 18.45
N GLN A 320 9.78 -11.93 18.40
CA GLN A 320 9.12 -11.09 19.41
C GLN A 320 7.70 -11.57 19.71
N ASN A 321 7.18 -11.16 20.87
CA ASN A 321 5.81 -11.47 21.27
C ASN A 321 4.87 -10.30 20.93
N MET A 322 3.65 -10.61 20.51
CA MET A 322 2.58 -9.64 20.43
C MET A 322 1.98 -9.41 21.82
N GLU A 323 1.93 -8.15 22.23
CA GLU A 323 1.29 -7.77 23.49
C GLU A 323 -0.14 -7.34 23.21
N LEU A 324 -1.09 -7.87 23.98
CA LEU A 324 -2.49 -7.54 23.82
C LEU A 324 -2.97 -6.68 24.98
N LYS A 325 -3.77 -5.67 24.66
CA LYS A 325 -4.52 -4.90 25.64
C LYS A 325 -6.02 -5.10 25.43
N THR A 326 -6.75 -5.06 26.53
CA THR A 326 -8.21 -5.07 26.51
C THR A 326 -8.72 -3.73 25.98
N VAL A 327 -9.67 -3.80 25.05
CA VAL A 327 -10.41 -2.65 24.54
C VAL A 327 -11.81 -2.68 25.16
N PRO A 328 -12.11 -1.80 26.15
CA PRO A 328 -13.38 -1.85 26.85
C PRO A 328 -14.57 -1.61 25.91
N ALA A 329 -15.54 -2.53 25.95
CA ALA A 329 -16.80 -2.34 25.26
C ALA A 329 -17.67 -1.31 25.97
N LYS A 330 -18.54 -0.66 25.20
CA LYS A 330 -19.43 0.40 25.66
C LYS A 330 -20.83 -0.14 25.91
N TRP A 331 -21.54 0.55 26.80
CA TRP A 331 -22.98 0.41 26.93
C TRP A 331 -23.67 1.39 25.97
N GLU A 332 -24.68 0.89 25.26
CA GLU A 332 -25.64 1.69 24.54
C GLU A 332 -26.96 1.67 25.33
N ASP A 333 -27.36 2.84 25.83
CA ASP A 333 -28.60 3.01 26.59
C ASP A 333 -29.72 3.44 25.64
N LYS A 334 -30.82 2.68 25.63
CA LYS A 334 -32.01 2.94 24.80
C LYS A 334 -33.23 3.11 25.68
N VAL A 335 -34.11 4.04 25.32
CA VAL A 335 -35.37 4.24 26.04
C VAL A 335 -36.41 3.27 25.49
N ALA A 336 -37.06 2.51 26.38
CA ALA A 336 -38.15 1.61 26.05
C ALA A 336 -39.41 2.41 25.67
N ALA A 337 -40.20 1.88 24.73
CA ALA A 337 -41.53 2.41 24.45
C ALA A 337 -42.44 2.25 25.69
N PRO A 338 -43.39 3.18 25.94
CA PRO A 338 -44.33 3.05 27.06
C PRO A 338 -45.09 1.71 27.01
N GLY A 339 -45.01 0.93 28.10
CA GLY A 339 -45.66 -0.37 28.23
C GLY A 339 -44.87 -1.56 27.68
N ALA A 340 -43.70 -1.33 27.07
CA ALA A 340 -42.87 -2.40 26.49
C ALA A 340 -42.35 -3.40 27.53
N GLU A 341 -42.28 -3.00 28.80
CA GLU A 341 -41.94 -3.87 29.94
C GLU A 341 -42.94 -5.00 30.17
N THR A 342 -44.15 -4.91 29.62
CA THR A 342 -45.18 -5.95 29.69
C THR A 342 -45.16 -6.91 28.51
N LEU A 343 -44.31 -6.64 27.51
CA LEU A 343 -44.20 -7.42 26.29
C LEU A 343 -43.01 -8.39 26.35
N PRO A 344 -43.04 -9.49 25.57
CA PRO A 344 -41.91 -10.41 25.44
C PRO A 344 -40.59 -9.76 24.97
N PHE A 345 -40.68 -8.59 24.32
CA PHE A 345 -39.54 -7.82 23.86
C PHE A 345 -39.67 -6.34 24.29
N VAL A 346 -38.67 -5.85 25.02
CA VAL A 346 -38.60 -4.45 25.43
C VAL A 346 -38.03 -3.61 24.27
N ALA A 347 -38.91 -3.23 23.35
CA ALA A 347 -38.58 -2.40 22.19
C ALA A 347 -38.51 -0.91 22.53
N SER A 348 -37.69 -0.16 21.80
CA SER A 348 -37.78 1.31 21.74
C SER A 348 -38.97 1.77 20.91
N ALA A 349 -39.40 3.03 21.09
CA ALA A 349 -40.42 3.62 20.23
C ALA A 349 -39.98 3.59 18.76
N GLY A 350 -40.84 3.10 17.87
CA GLY A 350 -40.52 2.94 16.45
C GLY A 350 -39.68 1.71 16.08
N GLU A 351 -39.21 0.93 17.07
CA GLU A 351 -38.41 -0.28 16.80
C GLU A 351 -39.33 -1.43 16.34
N LYS A 352 -39.13 -1.90 15.11
CA LYS A 352 -39.82 -3.08 14.58
C LYS A 352 -39.33 -4.35 15.27
N TRP A 353 -40.22 -5.26 15.65
CA TRP A 353 -39.88 -6.62 16.10
C TRP A 353 -41.01 -7.60 15.79
N ILE A 354 -40.71 -8.90 15.82
CA ILE A 354 -41.67 -9.97 15.57
C ILE A 354 -41.83 -10.81 16.84
N ASP A 355 -43.07 -11.00 17.24
CA ASP A 355 -43.50 -11.91 18.29
C ASP A 355 -43.95 -13.23 17.67
N ILE A 356 -43.42 -14.34 18.15
CA ILE A 356 -43.85 -15.69 17.80
C ILE A 356 -44.23 -16.39 19.10
N ASN A 357 -45.53 -16.41 19.38
CA ASN A 357 -46.07 -17.11 20.54
C ASN A 357 -46.42 -18.56 20.13
N THR A 358 -45.70 -19.53 20.68
CA THR A 358 -45.85 -20.96 20.42
C THR A 358 -46.72 -21.70 21.42
N SER A 359 -47.34 -21.02 22.41
CA SER A 359 -48.27 -21.65 23.35
C SER A 359 -49.42 -22.35 22.61
N PRO A 360 -49.81 -23.56 23.03
CA PRO A 360 -50.85 -24.36 22.36
C PRO A 360 -52.17 -23.62 22.15
N GLU A 361 -52.53 -22.72 23.07
CA GLU A 361 -53.77 -21.95 23.08
C GLU A 361 -53.73 -20.70 22.18
N VAL A 362 -52.54 -20.24 21.80
CA VAL A 362 -52.34 -18.97 21.07
C VAL A 362 -51.87 -19.21 19.64
N ARG A 363 -50.68 -19.78 19.45
CA ARG A 363 -50.05 -20.06 18.14
C ARG A 363 -50.16 -18.92 17.12
N THR A 364 -49.49 -17.80 17.38
CA THR A 364 -49.53 -16.63 16.48
C THR A 364 -48.17 -16.05 16.15
N VAL A 365 -48.06 -15.40 14.97
CA VAL A 365 -46.98 -14.46 14.63
C VAL A 365 -47.54 -13.04 14.55
N THR A 366 -46.86 -12.08 15.19
CA THR A 366 -47.26 -10.66 15.18
C THR A 366 -46.05 -9.76 14.94
N GLY A 367 -46.13 -8.84 14.00
CA GLY A 367 -45.18 -7.73 13.82
C GLY A 367 -45.59 -6.51 14.64
N TYR A 368 -44.67 -6.01 15.46
CA TYR A 368 -44.85 -4.87 16.34
C TYR A 368 -43.93 -3.71 15.97
N VAL A 369 -44.37 -2.47 16.18
CA VAL A 369 -43.53 -1.26 16.17
C VAL A 369 -43.59 -0.63 17.56
N GLY A 370 -42.48 -0.70 18.32
CA GLY A 370 -42.51 -0.41 19.75
C GLY A 370 -43.48 -1.35 20.47
N THR A 371 -44.59 -0.81 20.97
CA THR A 371 -45.67 -1.58 21.62
C THR A 371 -46.92 -1.77 20.75
N GLU A 372 -46.96 -1.17 19.56
CA GLU A 372 -48.12 -1.23 18.66
C GLU A 372 -48.07 -2.49 17.79
N LYS A 373 -49.18 -3.24 17.69
CA LYS A 373 -49.32 -4.36 16.75
C LYS A 373 -49.63 -3.80 15.37
N VAL A 374 -48.72 -3.98 14.42
CA VAL A 374 -48.83 -3.42 13.05
C VAL A 374 -49.11 -4.50 12.00
N SER A 375 -48.76 -5.76 12.27
CA SER A 375 -49.03 -6.89 11.35
C SER A 375 -49.42 -8.14 12.14
N GLY A 376 -50.66 -8.63 11.99
CA GLY A 376 -51.19 -9.75 12.77
C GLY A 376 -51.93 -9.31 14.05
N PRO A 377 -52.18 -10.23 15.00
CA PRO A 377 -51.66 -11.59 15.07
C PRO A 377 -52.21 -12.51 13.99
N TYR A 378 -51.33 -13.25 13.31
CA TYR A 378 -51.72 -14.26 12.34
C TYR A 378 -51.58 -15.66 12.92
N PRO A 379 -52.54 -16.57 12.68
CA PRO A 379 -52.43 -17.94 13.12
C PRO A 379 -51.25 -18.64 12.42
N MET A 380 -50.49 -19.42 13.18
CA MET A 380 -49.34 -20.17 12.67
C MET A 380 -49.34 -21.60 13.21
N VAL A 381 -48.41 -22.42 12.73
CA VAL A 381 -48.12 -23.73 13.31
C VAL A 381 -46.63 -23.87 13.59
N PRO A 382 -46.24 -24.14 14.85
CA PRO A 382 -44.84 -24.30 15.23
C PRO A 382 -44.32 -25.69 14.85
N GLY A 383 -43.06 -25.95 15.20
CA GLY A 383 -42.47 -27.28 15.21
C GLY A 383 -43.25 -28.29 16.04
N ASN A 384 -43.16 -29.58 15.67
CA ASN A 384 -43.69 -30.67 16.49
C ASN A 384 -42.91 -30.84 17.80
N PRO A 385 -43.44 -31.55 18.82
CA PRO A 385 -42.71 -31.81 20.05
C PRO A 385 -41.34 -32.51 19.88
N GLY A 386 -41.17 -33.33 18.84
CA GLY A 386 -39.89 -33.98 18.52
C GLY A 386 -38.92 -33.07 17.74
N THR A 387 -39.40 -31.96 17.18
CA THR A 387 -38.64 -30.95 16.43
C THR A 387 -39.20 -29.56 16.75
N PRO A 388 -39.12 -29.11 18.02
CA PRO A 388 -39.83 -27.93 18.47
C PRO A 388 -39.23 -26.66 17.85
N THR A 389 -40.05 -25.63 17.66
CA THR A 389 -39.52 -24.30 17.34
C THR A 389 -38.70 -23.79 18.53
N ILE A 390 -37.48 -23.33 18.26
CA ILE A 390 -36.56 -22.86 19.30
C ILE A 390 -37.09 -21.56 19.95
N THR A 391 -37.13 -21.53 21.29
CA THR A 391 -37.47 -20.32 22.05
C THR A 391 -36.24 -19.44 22.29
N GLY A 392 -36.42 -18.12 22.28
CA GLY A 392 -35.34 -17.16 22.52
C GLY A 392 -35.53 -15.85 21.76
N GLN A 393 -34.53 -14.96 21.88
CA GLN A 393 -34.46 -13.73 21.09
C GLN A 393 -33.45 -13.91 19.95
N PHE A 394 -33.93 -13.68 18.74
CA PHE A 394 -33.20 -13.86 17.50
C PHE A 394 -33.34 -12.61 16.63
N LYS A 395 -32.82 -12.66 15.40
CA LYS A 395 -32.98 -11.60 14.41
C LYS A 395 -33.09 -12.18 13.02
N VAL A 396 -33.92 -11.59 12.16
CA VAL A 396 -33.97 -11.96 10.75
C VAL A 396 -32.58 -11.73 10.14
N TYR A 397 -31.96 -12.77 9.60
CA TYR A 397 -30.63 -12.66 8.99
C TYR A 397 -30.63 -13.02 7.50
N ILE A 398 -31.66 -13.72 7.01
CA ILE A 398 -31.88 -13.98 5.58
C ILE A 398 -33.36 -13.82 5.25
N LYS A 399 -33.64 -13.18 4.10
CA LYS A 399 -34.96 -13.13 3.46
C LYS A 399 -34.89 -13.80 2.08
N ARG A 400 -35.80 -14.72 1.79
CA ARG A 400 -35.98 -15.32 0.45
C ARG A 400 -37.46 -15.27 0.07
N SER A 401 -37.77 -14.68 -1.07
CA SER A 401 -39.14 -14.71 -1.60
C SER A 401 -39.56 -16.11 -2.02
N THR A 402 -38.62 -16.93 -2.49
CA THR A 402 -38.83 -18.35 -2.80
C THR A 402 -37.56 -19.18 -2.60
N GLN A 403 -37.68 -20.43 -2.15
CA GLN A 403 -36.60 -21.40 -2.07
C GLN A 403 -37.14 -22.84 -2.08
N THR A 404 -36.36 -23.78 -2.61
CA THR A 404 -36.55 -25.21 -2.30
C THR A 404 -35.90 -25.54 -0.96
N MET A 405 -36.70 -25.88 0.05
CA MET A 405 -36.21 -26.28 1.37
C MET A 405 -35.96 -27.79 1.41
N ARG A 406 -34.83 -28.19 1.98
CA ARG A 406 -34.40 -29.60 2.08
C ARG A 406 -33.89 -29.88 3.49
N GLY A 407 -34.10 -31.09 3.96
CA GLY A 407 -33.60 -31.53 5.26
C GLY A 407 -33.87 -33.00 5.52
N PHE A 408 -33.85 -33.37 6.79
CA PHE A 408 -34.12 -34.73 7.25
C PHE A 408 -35.34 -34.74 8.17
N ASN A 409 -36.20 -35.73 7.98
CA ASN A 409 -37.27 -36.07 8.91
C ASN A 409 -36.68 -36.73 10.17
N PRO A 410 -37.42 -36.82 11.30
CA PRO A 410 -36.93 -37.45 12.53
C PRO A 410 -36.54 -38.93 12.36
N ASP A 411 -37.09 -39.61 11.36
CA ASP A 411 -36.75 -40.99 11.00
C ASP A 411 -35.49 -41.12 10.13
N GLY A 412 -34.81 -39.99 9.83
CA GLY A 412 -33.60 -39.92 9.01
C GLY A 412 -33.85 -39.93 7.50
N THR A 413 -35.11 -40.00 7.04
CA THR A 413 -35.43 -39.85 5.61
C THR A 413 -35.29 -38.41 5.15
N ARG A 414 -34.94 -38.18 3.89
CA ARG A 414 -34.80 -36.82 3.34
C ARG A 414 -36.14 -36.26 2.92
N TYR A 415 -36.37 -34.98 3.19
CA TYR A 415 -37.47 -34.23 2.61
C TYR A 415 -36.96 -33.18 1.62
N GLU A 416 -37.78 -32.89 0.62
CA GLU A 416 -37.59 -31.79 -0.32
C GLU A 416 -38.93 -31.10 -0.56
N LEU A 417 -38.96 -29.80 -0.31
CA LEU A 417 -40.13 -28.95 -0.45
C LEU A 417 -39.80 -27.82 -1.44
N PRO A 418 -40.17 -27.98 -2.73
CA PRO A 418 -39.93 -26.95 -3.73
C PRO A 418 -40.92 -25.79 -3.59
N ASN A 419 -40.52 -24.61 -4.09
CA ASN A 419 -41.37 -23.41 -4.21
C ASN A 419 -41.97 -22.95 -2.87
N ILE A 420 -41.19 -22.95 -1.80
CA ILE A 420 -41.60 -22.37 -0.52
C ILE A 420 -41.45 -20.86 -0.59
N HIS A 421 -42.52 -20.13 -0.28
CA HIS A 421 -42.54 -18.68 -0.38
C HIS A 421 -42.36 -17.96 0.96
N TRP A 422 -41.93 -16.70 0.86
CA TRP A 422 -41.91 -15.72 1.96
C TRP A 422 -41.12 -16.17 3.18
N ILE A 423 -39.89 -16.61 2.96
CA ILE A 423 -39.05 -17.23 3.97
C ILE A 423 -38.24 -16.15 4.72
N LEU A 424 -38.42 -16.10 6.04
CA LEU A 424 -37.59 -15.31 6.95
C LEU A 424 -36.82 -16.24 7.88
N TYR A 425 -35.52 -16.41 7.63
CA TYR A 425 -34.67 -17.14 8.56
C TYR A 425 -34.27 -16.24 9.73
N PHE A 426 -34.43 -16.75 10.95
CA PHE A 426 -34.11 -16.03 12.19
C PHE A 426 -33.08 -16.74 13.07
N HIS A 427 -32.91 -18.05 12.96
CA HIS A 427 -31.87 -18.80 13.68
C HIS A 427 -31.52 -20.09 12.94
N GLY A 428 -30.24 -20.40 12.67
CA GLY A 428 -29.84 -21.70 12.09
C GLY A 428 -30.57 -22.04 10.78
N ASP A 429 -31.49 -23.00 10.81
CA ASP A 429 -32.41 -23.38 9.72
C ASP A 429 -33.89 -23.07 10.04
N TYR A 430 -34.16 -22.44 11.19
CA TYR A 430 -35.49 -22.00 11.63
C TYR A 430 -35.93 -20.74 10.89
N ALA A 431 -37.12 -20.81 10.29
CA ALA A 431 -37.71 -19.71 9.55
C ALA A 431 -39.22 -19.62 9.74
N THR A 432 -39.78 -18.42 9.54
CA THR A 432 -41.19 -18.30 9.16
C THR A 432 -41.30 -18.44 7.65
N HIS A 433 -42.33 -19.13 7.15
CA HIS A 433 -42.60 -19.24 5.72
C HIS A 433 -44.04 -19.66 5.42
N SER A 434 -44.45 -19.53 4.16
CA SER A 434 -45.72 -20.07 3.70
C SER A 434 -45.72 -21.60 3.73
N ALA A 435 -46.84 -22.17 4.19
CA ALA A 435 -47.13 -23.59 4.14
C ALA A 435 -48.37 -23.95 3.33
N SER A 436 -48.95 -22.99 2.60
CA SER A 436 -50.21 -23.16 1.87
C SER A 436 -50.13 -24.21 0.76
N ASN A 437 -48.94 -24.60 0.31
CA ASN A 437 -48.75 -25.66 -0.69
C ASN A 437 -49.07 -27.08 -0.15
N TRP A 438 -49.08 -27.30 1.18
CA TRP A 438 -49.36 -28.62 1.77
C TRP A 438 -50.31 -28.60 2.96
N ARG A 439 -50.73 -27.42 3.46
CA ARG A 439 -51.72 -27.34 4.54
C ARG A 439 -52.61 -26.10 4.46
N SER A 440 -53.85 -26.25 4.93
CA SER A 440 -54.88 -25.21 4.91
C SER A 440 -55.36 -24.74 6.30
N THR A 441 -54.97 -25.43 7.38
CA THR A 441 -55.40 -25.11 8.75
C THR A 441 -54.24 -24.57 9.60
N PHE A 442 -54.42 -23.42 10.25
CA PHE A 442 -53.40 -22.76 11.07
C PHE A 442 -53.96 -22.37 12.44
N GLY A 443 -53.09 -22.20 13.45
CA GLY A 443 -53.48 -21.80 14.81
C GLY A 443 -53.73 -22.99 15.76
N PRO A 444 -54.35 -22.72 16.92
CA PRO A 444 -54.67 -23.74 17.93
C PRO A 444 -55.48 -24.90 17.35
N GLY A 445 -55.13 -26.14 17.72
CA GLY A 445 -55.82 -27.35 17.26
C GLY A 445 -55.55 -27.78 15.82
N ALA A 446 -54.77 -27.02 15.04
CA ALA A 446 -54.38 -27.43 13.69
C ALA A 446 -53.51 -28.71 13.75
N PRO A 447 -53.84 -29.76 12.97
CA PRO A 447 -53.08 -31.00 12.94
C PRO A 447 -51.71 -30.79 12.28
N GLY A 448 -50.70 -31.42 12.89
CA GLY A 448 -49.31 -31.36 12.46
C GLY A 448 -48.56 -30.11 12.91
N GLY A 449 -47.24 -30.24 12.93
CA GLY A 449 -46.22 -29.24 13.20
C GLY A 449 -45.04 -29.43 12.25
N SER A 450 -44.13 -28.46 12.21
CA SER A 450 -42.99 -28.46 11.29
C SER A 450 -41.76 -29.18 11.88
N HIS A 451 -40.64 -29.15 11.15
CA HIS A 451 -39.31 -29.53 11.63
C HIS A 451 -38.58 -28.39 12.39
N GLY A 452 -39.34 -27.49 13.03
CA GLY A 452 -38.83 -26.34 13.79
C GLY A 452 -39.26 -24.99 13.22
N CYS A 453 -39.52 -24.91 11.91
CA CYS A 453 -40.02 -23.71 11.24
C CYS A 453 -41.42 -23.27 11.72
N VAL A 454 -41.82 -22.05 11.39
CA VAL A 454 -43.12 -21.48 11.74
C VAL A 454 -43.94 -21.38 10.46
N ASN A 455 -44.89 -22.31 10.32
CA ASN A 455 -45.74 -22.44 9.15
C ASN A 455 -46.88 -21.41 9.19
N MET A 456 -47.03 -20.63 8.14
CA MET A 456 -48.06 -19.59 8.01
C MET A 456 -48.85 -19.74 6.71
N ALA A 457 -50.03 -19.13 6.63
CA ALA A 457 -50.76 -19.03 5.36
C ALA A 457 -50.05 -18.05 4.40
N GLU A 458 -50.14 -18.29 3.10
CA GLU A 458 -49.43 -17.55 2.04
C GLU A 458 -49.43 -16.03 2.22
N ASP A 459 -50.63 -15.45 2.36
CA ASP A 459 -50.88 -14.02 2.56
C ASP A 459 -50.29 -13.50 3.88
N THR A 460 -50.49 -14.23 4.98
CA THR A 460 -49.95 -13.84 6.29
C THR A 460 -48.42 -13.96 6.37
N ALA A 461 -47.85 -14.98 5.71
CA ALA A 461 -46.41 -15.16 5.58
C ALA A 461 -45.80 -13.99 4.80
N LYS A 462 -46.45 -13.61 3.69
CA LYS A 462 -46.06 -12.44 2.91
C LYS A 462 -46.14 -11.16 3.72
N ALA A 463 -47.20 -10.96 4.51
CA ALA A 463 -47.37 -9.76 5.32
C ALA A 463 -46.25 -9.60 6.37
N ILE A 464 -45.85 -10.69 7.03
CA ILE A 464 -44.69 -10.67 7.94
C ILE A 464 -43.37 -10.50 7.19
N TYR A 465 -43.23 -11.14 6.02
CA TYR A 465 -42.07 -10.99 5.16
C TYR A 465 -41.85 -9.56 4.70
N ASP A 466 -42.90 -8.85 4.29
CA ASP A 466 -42.84 -7.46 3.84
C ASP A 466 -42.60 -6.50 5.02
N PHE A 467 -43.15 -6.80 6.20
CA PHE A 467 -42.98 -6.00 7.41
C PHE A 467 -41.51 -5.98 7.90
N ALA A 468 -40.87 -7.13 7.90
CA ALA A 468 -39.55 -7.34 8.51
C ALA A 468 -38.40 -6.84 7.62
N ASP A 469 -37.41 -6.20 8.22
CA ASP A 469 -36.14 -5.86 7.58
C ASP A 469 -35.05 -6.85 8.04
N LEU A 470 -33.90 -6.88 7.35
CA LEU A 470 -32.74 -7.62 7.87
C LEU A 470 -32.32 -7.00 9.21
N GLY A 471 -32.15 -7.85 10.22
CA GLY A 471 -31.86 -7.44 11.59
C GLY A 471 -33.09 -7.21 12.47
N THR A 472 -34.32 -7.26 11.96
CA THR A 472 -35.54 -7.17 12.79
C THR A 472 -35.51 -8.26 13.87
N PRO A 473 -35.60 -7.91 15.18
CA PRO A 473 -35.67 -8.86 16.27
C PRO A 473 -36.86 -9.81 16.14
N VAL A 474 -36.65 -11.08 16.48
CA VAL A 474 -37.69 -12.12 16.52
C VAL A 474 -37.66 -12.75 17.90
N VAL A 475 -38.76 -12.66 18.64
CA VAL A 475 -38.87 -13.26 19.98
C VAL A 475 -39.82 -14.44 19.90
N VAL A 476 -39.29 -15.63 20.18
CA VAL A 476 -40.05 -16.87 20.22
C VAL A 476 -40.21 -17.31 21.67
N HIS A 477 -41.45 -17.50 22.11
CA HIS A 477 -41.78 -17.85 23.49
C HIS A 477 -43.10 -18.64 23.54
N ASN A 478 -43.39 -19.22 24.71
CA ASN A 478 -44.67 -19.88 24.98
C ASN A 478 -45.54 -18.90 25.80
#